data_AF-A0A382PIN3-F1
#
_entry.id   AF-A0A382PIN3-F1
#
_cell.length_a   1.000
_cell.length_b   1.000
_cell.length_c   1.000
_cell.angle_alpha   90.00
_cell.angle_beta   90.00
_cell.angle_gamma   90.00
#
_symmetry.space_group_name_H-M   'P 1'
#
loop_
_entity.id
_entity.type
_entity.pdbx_description
1 polymer ?
#
loop_
_entity_poly.entity_id
_entity_poly.type
_entity_poly.pdbx_seq_one_letter_code
_entity_poly.pdbx_strand_id
1 'polypeptide(L)'
;IQNLQKHRIVAHELKKTLTIKRKKFKPGDAVIVPSNQPQTRFLKGIMEKVVTFQDSLFYDVSAWTLPLAYGVESYELRQNPSAYLGTQLSPVELNGGSVIGGRAQSAYLMKWNRYYSPKALYTILNSGIFPRLTTLPFSAIIDGKEIQFDRGTIVIPVHQRDADANISPDDIYKMVNHLAEIDHVSIYATNSAATPMGPDLGGAFQGVLQKPKVAIFSGEGTSSYSVGEVWHLLNHKMGIPVSLLNAKKLNAAKLSKYNTLIIPDGNYANLDSNDVLAIKTWIKNGGTLIATQTGSKWVVNKKILDEKLKKGIKDTLDIPYDQVPAVTGAQRIGGAIFEIVLDN
;
A
#
# COMPACT_ATOMS: atom_id res chain seq x y z
N ILE A 1 14.32 -7.74 -1.13
CA ILE A 1 15.45 -8.51 -1.68
C ILE A 1 15.54 -8.43 -3.21
N GLN A 2 14.45 -8.71 -3.95
CA GLN A 2 14.46 -8.65 -5.42
C GLN A 2 15.09 -7.35 -6.00
N ASN A 3 14.77 -6.17 -5.46
CA ASN A 3 15.40 -4.91 -5.89
C ASN A 3 16.93 -4.93 -5.72
N LEU A 4 17.44 -5.44 -4.61
CA LEU A 4 18.88 -5.56 -4.37
C LEU A 4 19.52 -6.47 -5.43
N GLN A 5 18.90 -7.61 -5.74
CA GLN A 5 19.40 -8.55 -6.74
C GLN A 5 19.41 -7.97 -8.17
N LYS A 6 18.44 -7.11 -8.54
CA LYS A 6 18.48 -6.37 -9.82
C LYS A 6 19.72 -5.48 -9.94
N HIS A 7 20.25 -5.00 -8.81
CA HIS A 7 21.50 -4.27 -8.73
C HIS A 7 22.72 -5.18 -8.47
N ARG A 8 22.62 -6.49 -8.70
CA ARG A 8 23.69 -7.48 -8.50
C ARG A 8 24.20 -7.55 -7.06
N ILE A 9 23.37 -7.17 -6.09
CA ILE A 9 23.66 -7.35 -4.66
C ILE A 9 23.28 -8.78 -4.27
N VAL A 10 24.26 -9.51 -3.75
CA VAL A 10 24.10 -10.86 -3.23
C VAL A 10 23.57 -10.83 -1.81
N ALA A 11 22.63 -11.72 -1.52
CA ALA A 11 22.03 -11.93 -0.22
C ALA A 11 22.01 -13.44 0.09
N HIS A 12 22.03 -13.79 1.38
CA HIS A 12 22.18 -15.16 1.85
C HIS A 12 21.15 -15.49 2.91
N GLU A 13 20.79 -16.76 3.00
CA GLU A 13 19.99 -17.27 4.12
C GLU A 13 20.74 -17.13 5.45
N LEU A 14 19.99 -17.02 6.54
CA LEU A 14 20.53 -17.14 7.89
C LEU A 14 20.74 -18.63 8.22
N LYS A 15 22.00 -19.08 8.31
CA LYS A 15 22.36 -20.49 8.56
C LYS A 15 22.01 -20.99 9.96
N LYS A 16 22.13 -20.12 10.96
CA LYS A 16 21.91 -20.47 12.37
C LYS A 16 21.36 -19.27 13.12
N THR A 17 20.77 -19.54 14.27
CA THR A 17 20.15 -18.49 15.09
C THR A 17 21.12 -17.34 15.37
N LEU A 18 20.66 -16.10 15.18
CA LEU A 18 21.40 -14.88 15.44
C LEU A 18 20.59 -13.98 16.37
N THR A 19 21.25 -13.41 17.39
CA THR A 19 20.61 -12.48 18.33
C THR A 19 21.16 -11.08 18.11
N ILE A 20 20.29 -10.11 17.83
CA ILE A 20 20.63 -8.70 17.63
C ILE A 20 19.70 -7.84 18.48
N LYS A 21 20.24 -6.93 19.31
CA LYS A 21 19.45 -6.02 20.15
C LYS A 21 18.32 -6.73 20.92
N ARG A 22 18.62 -7.89 21.52
CA ARG A 22 17.68 -8.77 22.27
C ARG A 22 16.58 -9.44 21.43
N LYS A 23 16.54 -9.24 20.11
CA LYS A 23 15.70 -10.03 19.19
C LYS A 23 16.47 -11.25 18.69
N LYS A 24 15.78 -12.39 18.63
CA LYS A 24 16.33 -13.68 18.17
C LYS A 24 15.76 -14.01 16.81
N PHE A 25 16.62 -14.19 15.82
CA PHE A 25 16.28 -14.59 14.45
C PHE A 25 16.71 -16.03 14.23
N LYS A 26 15.80 -16.91 13.82
CA LYS A 26 16.08 -18.30 13.45
C LYS A 26 16.31 -18.40 11.94
N PRO A 27 16.91 -19.50 11.44
CA PRO A 27 16.93 -19.79 10.00
C PRO A 27 15.53 -19.68 9.40
N GLY A 28 15.40 -18.95 8.28
CA GLY A 28 14.12 -18.61 7.66
C GLY A 28 13.51 -17.26 8.07
N ASP A 29 13.88 -16.73 9.24
CA ASP A 29 13.32 -15.45 9.75
C ASP A 29 13.99 -14.22 9.12
N ALA A 30 15.22 -14.36 8.64
CA ALA A 30 16.05 -13.24 8.18
C ALA A 30 16.99 -13.62 7.05
N VAL A 31 17.44 -12.58 6.34
CA VAL A 31 18.39 -12.65 5.23
C VAL A 31 19.62 -11.81 5.59
N ILE A 32 20.81 -12.32 5.32
CA ILE A 32 22.09 -11.61 5.50
C ILE A 32 22.52 -11.01 4.16
N VAL A 33 22.85 -9.73 4.14
CA VAL A 33 23.41 -9.04 2.97
C VAL A 33 24.84 -8.59 3.29
N PRO A 34 25.88 -9.35 2.91
CA PRO A 34 27.26 -8.99 3.20
C PRO A 34 27.65 -7.67 2.52
N SER A 35 28.39 -6.80 3.20
CA SER A 35 28.92 -5.58 2.58
C SER A 35 30.17 -5.83 1.73
N ASN A 36 30.88 -6.96 1.92
CA ASN A 36 32.07 -7.34 1.16
C ASN A 36 31.70 -7.90 -0.22
N GLN A 37 31.20 -7.01 -1.09
CA GLN A 37 30.83 -7.32 -2.48
C GLN A 37 31.01 -6.08 -3.36
N PRO A 38 31.09 -6.21 -4.70
CA PRO A 38 31.42 -5.08 -5.60
C PRO A 38 30.53 -3.84 -5.43
N GLN A 39 29.26 -4.03 -5.07
CA GLN A 39 28.27 -2.94 -4.91
C GLN A 39 28.24 -2.34 -3.50
N THR A 40 29.32 -2.48 -2.71
CA THR A 40 29.35 -2.09 -1.28
C THR A 40 28.93 -0.64 -1.01
N ARG A 41 29.38 0.32 -1.84
CA ARG A 41 29.05 1.75 -1.69
C ARG A 41 27.56 2.00 -1.92
N PHE A 42 26.99 1.38 -2.95
CA PHE A 42 25.57 1.48 -3.25
C PHE A 42 24.73 0.82 -2.15
N LEU A 43 25.09 -0.39 -1.73
CA LEU A 43 24.45 -1.10 -0.63
C LEU A 43 24.46 -0.27 0.66
N LYS A 44 25.59 0.34 1.02
CA LYS A 44 25.69 1.21 2.19
C LYS A 44 24.73 2.40 2.06
N GLY A 45 24.75 3.09 0.92
CA GLY A 45 23.89 4.26 0.68
C GLY A 45 22.38 3.95 0.77
N ILE A 46 21.91 2.83 0.22
CA ILE A 46 20.49 2.48 0.27
C ILE A 46 20.03 1.86 1.60
N MET A 47 20.96 1.37 2.44
CA MET A 47 20.65 0.71 3.71
C MET A 47 20.81 1.62 4.93
N GLU A 48 21.65 2.66 4.82
CA GLU A 48 21.94 3.55 5.94
C GLU A 48 20.72 4.37 6.39
N LYS A 49 20.74 4.78 7.65
CA LYS A 49 19.80 5.73 8.23
C LYS A 49 20.61 6.96 8.65
N VAL A 50 20.68 7.96 7.77
CA VAL A 50 21.36 9.22 8.05
C VAL A 50 20.39 10.16 8.75
N VAL A 51 20.70 10.50 9.99
CA VAL A 51 19.89 11.42 10.83
C VAL A 51 20.63 12.71 11.19
N THR A 52 21.90 12.81 10.78
CA THR A 52 22.78 13.95 11.00
C THR A 52 23.46 14.30 9.68
N PHE A 53 23.35 15.55 9.25
CA PHE A 53 23.94 16.06 8.01
C PHE A 53 24.96 17.15 8.33
N GLN A 54 26.05 17.21 7.56
CA GLN A 54 27.07 18.26 7.74
C GLN A 54 26.60 19.62 7.19
N ASP A 55 25.70 19.61 6.21
CA ASP A 55 25.11 20.80 5.60
C ASP A 55 23.59 20.63 5.51
N SER A 56 22.89 21.72 5.81
CA SER A 56 21.44 21.89 5.67
C SER A 56 20.92 21.82 4.23
N LEU A 57 21.79 21.95 3.23
CA LEU A 57 21.44 21.91 1.80
C LEU A 57 21.66 20.55 1.12
N PHE A 58 22.10 19.54 1.88
CA PHE A 58 22.57 18.30 1.28
C PHE A 58 21.40 17.44 0.74
N TYR A 59 21.26 17.43 -0.60
CA TYR A 59 20.29 16.71 -1.44
C TYR A 59 18.79 17.02 -1.23
N ASP A 60 18.05 17.13 -2.35
CA ASP A 60 16.57 17.34 -2.42
C ASP A 60 15.74 16.15 -1.88
N VAL A 61 16.39 15.11 -1.35
CA VAL A 61 15.77 13.92 -0.75
C VAL A 61 16.57 13.56 0.49
N SER A 62 16.00 13.69 1.69
CA SER A 62 16.64 13.37 2.97
C SER A 62 16.35 11.94 3.45
N ALA A 63 15.51 11.20 2.71
CA ALA A 63 15.14 9.83 3.01
C ALA A 63 15.20 8.90 1.78
N TRP A 64 16.33 8.20 1.61
CA TRP A 64 16.58 7.23 0.53
C TRP A 64 16.77 5.78 1.04
N THR A 65 16.48 5.56 2.32
CA THR A 65 16.69 4.28 2.98
C THR A 65 15.64 3.25 2.54
N LEU A 66 16.10 2.28 1.75
CA LEU A 66 15.26 1.25 1.15
C LEU A 66 14.54 0.37 2.20
N PRO A 67 15.17 -0.02 3.34
CA PRO A 67 14.46 -0.74 4.39
C PRO A 67 13.23 -0.02 4.91
N LEU A 68 13.33 1.28 5.23
CA LEU A 68 12.17 2.02 5.74
C LEU A 68 11.12 2.25 4.65
N ALA A 69 11.54 2.50 3.40
CA ALA A 69 10.62 2.66 2.27
C ALA A 69 9.75 1.42 2.02
N TYR A 70 10.23 0.23 2.38
CA TYR A 70 9.51 -1.04 2.28
C TYR A 70 8.94 -1.53 3.62
N GLY A 71 9.10 -0.77 4.71
CA GLY A 71 8.66 -1.19 6.05
C GLY A 71 9.38 -2.44 6.58
N VAL A 72 10.60 -2.70 6.12
CA VAL A 72 11.37 -3.90 6.50
C VAL A 72 12.33 -3.55 7.63
N GLU A 73 12.32 -4.36 8.70
CA GLU A 73 13.32 -4.27 9.76
C GLU A 73 14.72 -4.65 9.22
N SER A 74 15.70 -3.77 9.42
CA SER A 74 17.08 -4.01 9.06
C SER A 74 18.02 -3.72 10.23
N TYR A 75 19.11 -4.50 10.31
CA TYR A 75 20.11 -4.39 11.36
C TYR A 75 21.51 -4.42 10.74
N GLU A 76 22.33 -3.43 11.09
CA GLU A 76 23.73 -3.40 10.72
C GLU A 76 24.55 -4.34 11.63
N LEU A 77 25.35 -5.21 11.02
CA LEU A 77 26.30 -6.08 11.72
C LEU A 77 27.70 -5.50 11.58
N ARG A 78 28.32 -5.13 12.70
CA ARG A 78 29.71 -4.62 12.72
C ARG A 78 30.78 -5.71 12.64
N GLN A 79 30.42 -6.93 13.03
CA GLN A 79 31.31 -8.09 13.00
C GLN A 79 31.06 -8.92 11.74
N ASN A 80 32.09 -9.60 11.26
CA ASN A 80 31.99 -10.46 10.08
C ASN A 80 30.96 -11.58 10.31
N PRO A 81 29.86 -11.66 9.51
CA PRO A 81 28.81 -12.65 9.70
C PRO A 81 29.13 -14.03 9.09
N SER A 82 30.37 -14.34 8.67
CA SER A 82 30.75 -15.62 8.05
C SER A 82 30.20 -16.86 8.74
N ALA A 83 30.14 -16.86 10.08
CA ALA A 83 29.65 -18.01 10.85
C ALA A 83 28.12 -18.21 10.75
N TYR A 84 27.38 -17.20 10.31
CA TYR A 84 25.92 -17.16 10.16
C TYR A 84 25.46 -17.17 8.70
N LEU A 85 26.39 -16.97 7.76
CA LEU A 85 26.13 -16.97 6.32
C LEU A 85 25.71 -18.37 5.85
N GLY A 86 24.49 -18.47 5.35
CA GLY A 86 23.95 -19.64 4.68
C GLY A 86 24.19 -19.65 3.19
N THR A 87 23.40 -20.46 2.50
CA THR A 87 23.36 -20.51 1.03
C THR A 87 23.05 -19.14 0.46
N GLN A 88 23.66 -18.83 -0.68
CA GLN A 88 23.29 -17.65 -1.45
C GLN A 88 21.85 -17.80 -1.92
N LEU A 89 21.06 -16.74 -1.76
CA LEU A 89 19.70 -16.71 -2.27
C LEU A 89 19.72 -16.73 -3.80
N SER A 90 18.91 -17.63 -4.35
CA SER A 90 18.54 -17.59 -5.77
C SER A 90 17.80 -16.28 -6.09
N PRO A 91 17.74 -15.86 -7.36
CA PRO A 91 16.93 -14.71 -7.77
C PRO A 91 15.52 -14.80 -7.17
N VAL A 92 15.15 -13.79 -6.38
CA VAL A 92 13.86 -13.74 -5.72
C VAL A 92 12.83 -13.31 -6.76
N GLU A 93 12.01 -14.27 -7.15
CA GLU A 93 10.78 -14.02 -7.87
C GLU A 93 9.65 -13.81 -6.87
N LEU A 94 8.61 -13.12 -7.33
CA LEU A 94 7.36 -13.10 -6.57
C LEU A 94 6.84 -14.54 -6.54
N ASN A 95 6.60 -15.07 -5.35
CA ASN A 95 6.29 -16.49 -5.16
C ASN A 95 5.29 -16.68 -4.01
N GLY A 96 4.83 -17.89 -3.78
CA GLY A 96 4.14 -18.25 -2.53
C GLY A 96 2.68 -17.81 -2.41
N GLY A 97 2.02 -17.49 -3.53
CA GLY A 97 0.57 -17.56 -3.54
C GLY A 97 0.11 -19.02 -3.56
N SER A 98 -0.99 -19.30 -2.88
CA SER A 98 -1.51 -20.66 -2.72
C SER A 98 -2.99 -20.63 -2.36
N VAL A 99 -3.68 -21.72 -2.71
CA VAL A 99 -5.01 -22.05 -2.21
C VAL A 99 -4.88 -23.28 -1.31
N ILE A 100 -5.15 -23.11 -0.01
CA ILE A 100 -5.08 -24.19 0.98
C ILE A 100 -6.49 -24.70 1.28
N GLY A 101 -6.67 -26.02 1.36
CA GLY A 101 -7.98 -26.65 1.59
C GLY A 101 -8.80 -26.93 0.32
N GLY A 102 -8.29 -26.59 -0.87
CA GLY A 102 -8.89 -26.98 -2.15
C GLY A 102 -10.21 -26.29 -2.47
N ARG A 103 -11.28 -27.06 -2.70
CA ARG A 103 -12.61 -26.53 -3.04
C ARG A 103 -13.39 -26.20 -1.76
N ALA A 104 -13.79 -24.94 -1.63
CA ALA A 104 -14.61 -24.49 -0.51
C ALA A 104 -16.09 -24.81 -0.75
N GLN A 105 -16.81 -25.14 0.31
CA GLN A 105 -18.29 -25.20 0.32
C GLN A 105 -18.92 -23.90 0.86
N SER A 106 -18.23 -23.19 1.75
CA SER A 106 -18.76 -21.96 2.38
C SER A 106 -18.16 -20.70 1.73
N ALA A 107 -16.84 -20.51 1.88
CA ALA A 107 -16.15 -19.32 1.41
C ALA A 107 -14.66 -19.57 1.19
N TYR A 108 -14.04 -18.68 0.42
CA TYR A 108 -12.59 -18.51 0.40
C TYR A 108 -12.19 -17.32 1.26
N LEU A 109 -11.11 -17.47 2.02
CA LEU A 109 -10.56 -16.46 2.92
C LEU A 109 -9.20 -16.01 2.38
N MET A 110 -9.11 -14.78 1.88
CA MET A 110 -7.86 -14.20 1.38
C MET A 110 -7.24 -13.30 2.45
N LYS A 111 -6.01 -13.62 2.88
CA LYS A 111 -5.26 -12.77 3.82
C LYS A 111 -4.82 -11.48 3.16
N TRP A 112 -4.88 -10.37 3.89
CA TRP A 112 -4.48 -9.04 3.40
C TRP A 112 -3.02 -8.69 3.74
N ASN A 113 -2.09 -9.53 3.29
CA ASN A 113 -0.66 -9.41 3.64
C ASN A 113 0.28 -9.49 2.44
N ARG A 114 -0.25 -9.42 1.22
CA ARG A 114 0.51 -9.55 -0.04
C ARG A 114 0.42 -8.27 -0.86
N TYR A 115 1.49 -7.93 -1.56
CA TYR A 115 1.58 -6.68 -2.32
C TYR A 115 0.46 -6.50 -3.36
N TYR A 116 0.07 -7.56 -4.07
CA TYR A 116 -1.01 -7.53 -5.06
C TYR A 116 -2.39 -7.93 -4.50
N SER A 117 -2.59 -7.95 -3.18
CA SER A 117 -3.94 -8.16 -2.60
C SER A 117 -4.99 -7.18 -3.15
N PRO A 118 -4.68 -5.88 -3.37
CA PRO A 118 -5.62 -4.95 -4.00
C PRO A 118 -6.01 -5.33 -5.43
N LYS A 119 -5.06 -5.84 -6.22
CA LYS A 119 -5.30 -6.30 -7.60
C LYS A 119 -6.21 -7.53 -7.62
N ALA A 120 -5.92 -8.51 -6.75
CA ALA A 120 -6.75 -9.71 -6.62
C ALA A 120 -8.17 -9.35 -6.18
N LEU A 121 -8.32 -8.49 -5.16
CA LEU A 121 -9.62 -8.00 -4.70
C LEU A 121 -10.38 -7.25 -5.80
N TYR A 122 -9.71 -6.39 -6.57
CA TYR A 122 -10.37 -5.68 -7.67
C TYR A 122 -10.86 -6.65 -8.75
N THR A 123 -10.08 -7.68 -9.07
CA THR A 123 -10.47 -8.72 -10.03
C THR A 123 -11.73 -9.47 -9.56
N ILE A 124 -11.79 -9.83 -8.27
CA ILE A 124 -12.98 -10.43 -7.63
C ILE A 124 -14.18 -9.50 -7.76
N LEU A 125 -14.06 -8.24 -7.33
CA LEU A 125 -15.14 -7.25 -7.44
C LEU A 125 -15.58 -7.02 -8.88
N ASN A 126 -14.65 -7.03 -9.83
CA ASN A 126 -14.95 -6.80 -11.23
C ASN A 126 -15.67 -7.99 -11.89
N SER A 127 -15.48 -9.21 -11.38
CA SER A 127 -16.26 -10.39 -11.77
C SER A 127 -17.71 -10.40 -11.26
N GLY A 128 -18.12 -9.37 -10.51
CA GLY A 128 -19.46 -9.26 -9.94
C GLY A 128 -19.63 -9.98 -8.61
N ILE A 129 -18.56 -10.54 -8.03
CA ILE A 129 -18.58 -11.10 -6.68
C ILE A 129 -18.65 -9.96 -5.65
N PHE A 130 -19.39 -10.19 -4.56
CA PHE A 130 -19.46 -9.30 -3.41
C PHE A 130 -18.66 -9.85 -2.22
N PRO A 131 -17.33 -9.63 -2.19
CA PRO A 131 -16.52 -10.03 -1.07
C PRO A 131 -16.81 -9.14 0.15
N ARG A 132 -16.49 -9.66 1.33
CA ARG A 132 -16.69 -8.97 2.60
C ARG A 132 -15.36 -8.75 3.31
N LEU A 133 -15.25 -7.63 4.01
CA LEU A 133 -14.09 -7.26 4.80
C LEU A 133 -14.33 -7.60 6.27
N THR A 134 -13.47 -8.44 6.87
CA THR A 134 -13.56 -8.72 8.30
C THR A 134 -12.85 -7.65 9.12
N THR A 135 -13.54 -7.07 10.11
CA THR A 135 -13.00 -6.00 10.98
C THR A 135 -12.42 -6.50 12.31
N LEU A 136 -12.64 -7.77 12.67
CA LEU A 136 -12.10 -8.42 13.86
C LEU A 136 -11.26 -9.66 13.49
N PRO A 137 -10.25 -10.03 14.30
CA PRO A 137 -9.57 -11.30 14.14
C PRO A 137 -10.51 -12.48 14.43
N PHE A 138 -10.29 -13.60 13.75
CA PHE A 138 -11.07 -14.82 13.89
C PHE A 138 -10.24 -16.05 13.51
N SER A 139 -10.77 -17.25 13.78
CA SER A 139 -10.18 -18.50 13.30
C SER A 139 -11.14 -19.30 12.43
N ALA A 140 -10.61 -20.17 11.59
CA ALA A 140 -11.42 -21.10 10.79
C ALA A 140 -10.71 -22.46 10.69
N ILE A 141 -11.50 -23.52 10.54
CA ILE A 141 -10.98 -24.86 10.26
C ILE A 141 -10.71 -24.99 8.77
N ILE A 142 -9.44 -25.13 8.40
CA ILE A 142 -8.97 -25.33 7.03
C ILE A 142 -8.22 -26.65 6.98
N ASP A 143 -8.69 -27.59 6.17
CA ASP A 143 -8.08 -28.93 6.01
C ASP A 143 -7.84 -29.64 7.37
N GLY A 144 -8.83 -29.56 8.25
CA GLY A 144 -8.79 -30.15 9.60
C GLY A 144 -7.93 -29.39 10.63
N LYS A 145 -7.34 -28.24 10.27
CA LYS A 145 -6.50 -27.43 11.16
C LYS A 145 -7.13 -26.08 11.44
N GLU A 146 -7.03 -25.61 12.67
CA GLU A 146 -7.42 -24.25 13.02
C GLU A 146 -6.36 -23.25 12.51
N ILE A 147 -6.79 -22.32 11.66
CA ILE A 147 -5.96 -21.25 11.12
C ILE A 147 -6.49 -19.90 11.60
N GLN A 148 -5.58 -19.05 12.07
CA GLN A 148 -5.89 -17.68 12.52
C GLN A 148 -5.86 -16.69 11.36
N PHE A 149 -6.79 -15.74 11.40
CA PHE A 149 -6.98 -14.68 10.43
C PHE A 149 -7.05 -13.31 11.14
N ASP A 150 -6.33 -12.35 10.58
CA ASP A 150 -6.26 -10.99 11.12
C ASP A 150 -7.36 -10.10 10.53
N ARG A 151 -7.49 -8.90 11.11
CA ARG A 151 -8.30 -7.81 10.56
C ARG A 151 -7.90 -7.55 9.10
N GLY A 152 -8.88 -7.21 8.27
CA GLY A 152 -8.66 -6.97 6.85
C GLY A 152 -8.75 -8.21 5.97
N THR A 153 -8.92 -9.40 6.55
CA THR A 153 -9.15 -10.63 5.78
C THR A 153 -10.39 -10.48 4.90
N ILE A 154 -10.25 -10.86 3.63
CA ILE A 154 -11.32 -10.78 2.64
C ILE A 154 -12.03 -12.13 2.57
N VAL A 155 -13.33 -12.11 2.82
CA VAL A 155 -14.22 -13.28 2.70
C VAL A 155 -14.87 -13.26 1.32
N ILE A 156 -14.71 -14.34 0.57
CA ILE A 156 -15.24 -14.52 -0.79
C ILE A 156 -16.25 -15.67 -0.72
N PRO A 157 -17.56 -15.38 -0.58
CA PRO A 157 -18.56 -16.43 -0.48
C PRO A 157 -18.58 -17.33 -1.73
N VAL A 158 -18.77 -18.63 -1.56
CA VAL A 158 -18.95 -19.55 -2.70
C VAL A 158 -20.32 -19.35 -3.35
N HIS A 159 -21.32 -19.03 -2.53
CA HIS A 159 -22.68 -18.76 -2.98
C HIS A 159 -22.97 -17.27 -2.98
N GLN A 160 -23.11 -16.72 -4.19
CA GLN A 160 -23.31 -15.29 -4.42
C GLN A 160 -24.81 -14.96 -4.51
N ARG A 161 -25.56 -15.13 -3.41
CA ARG A 161 -27.03 -14.94 -3.40
C ARG A 161 -27.48 -13.54 -3.84
N ASP A 162 -26.64 -12.54 -3.59
CA ASP A 162 -26.96 -11.14 -3.84
C ASP A 162 -26.25 -10.58 -5.08
N ALA A 163 -25.41 -11.36 -5.77
CA ALA A 163 -24.62 -10.86 -6.89
C ALA A 163 -25.41 -10.80 -8.20
N ASP A 164 -25.14 -9.75 -8.98
CA ASP A 164 -25.68 -9.59 -10.34
C ASP A 164 -25.08 -10.59 -11.37
N ALA A 165 -24.09 -11.38 -10.96
CA ALA A 165 -23.35 -12.29 -11.84
C ALA A 165 -23.81 -13.75 -11.71
N ASN A 166 -24.07 -14.40 -12.85
CA ASN A 166 -24.20 -15.85 -12.96
C ASN A 166 -22.82 -16.53 -12.84
N ILE A 167 -22.20 -16.43 -11.67
CA ILE A 167 -20.90 -17.05 -11.39
C ILE A 167 -21.08 -18.34 -10.60
N SER A 168 -20.56 -19.44 -11.14
CA SER A 168 -20.68 -20.74 -10.47
C SER A 168 -19.61 -20.90 -9.38
N PRO A 169 -19.82 -21.79 -8.39
CA PRO A 169 -18.78 -22.21 -7.46
C PRO A 169 -17.48 -22.68 -8.15
N ASP A 170 -17.60 -23.28 -9.34
CA ASP A 170 -16.45 -23.73 -10.12
C ASP A 170 -15.64 -22.57 -10.71
N ASP A 171 -16.32 -21.52 -11.17
CA ASP A 171 -15.68 -20.30 -11.67
C ASP A 171 -14.94 -19.57 -10.54
N ILE A 172 -15.55 -19.48 -9.36
CA ILE A 172 -14.88 -18.92 -8.17
C ILE A 172 -13.64 -19.75 -7.82
N TYR A 173 -13.74 -21.08 -7.82
CA TYR A 173 -12.59 -21.94 -7.55
C TYR A 173 -11.45 -21.72 -8.57
N LYS A 174 -11.76 -21.68 -9.87
CA LYS A 174 -10.76 -21.39 -10.92
C LYS A 174 -10.14 -20.01 -10.71
N MET A 175 -10.95 -19.00 -10.39
CA MET A 175 -10.49 -17.64 -10.14
C MET A 175 -9.55 -17.56 -8.95
N VAL A 176 -9.89 -18.14 -7.79
CA VAL A 176 -9.00 -18.07 -6.62
C VAL A 176 -7.66 -18.77 -6.85
N ASN A 177 -7.64 -19.87 -7.60
CA ASN A 177 -6.37 -20.51 -7.99
C ASN A 177 -5.55 -19.61 -8.91
N HIS A 178 -6.20 -19.02 -9.91
CA HIS A 178 -5.54 -18.08 -10.82
C HIS A 178 -4.98 -16.85 -10.08
N LEU A 179 -5.74 -16.27 -9.15
CA LEU A 179 -5.30 -15.14 -8.33
C LEU A 179 -4.14 -15.53 -7.42
N ALA A 180 -4.21 -16.71 -6.79
CA ALA A 180 -3.10 -17.23 -6.01
C ALA A 180 -1.83 -17.38 -6.86
N GLU A 181 -1.94 -17.88 -8.09
CA GLU A 181 -0.79 -18.05 -8.98
C GLU A 181 -0.22 -16.71 -9.47
N ILE A 182 -1.07 -15.84 -10.02
CA ILE A 182 -0.65 -14.62 -10.73
C ILE A 182 -0.40 -13.43 -9.80
N ASP A 183 -1.25 -13.25 -8.79
CA ASP A 183 -1.14 -12.13 -7.84
C ASP A 183 -0.42 -12.55 -6.55
N HIS A 184 -0.01 -13.81 -6.46
CA HIS A 184 0.74 -14.37 -5.33
C HIS A 184 0.05 -14.12 -3.97
N VAL A 185 -1.29 -14.22 -3.96
CA VAL A 185 -2.10 -14.06 -2.74
C VAL A 185 -2.29 -15.39 -2.01
N SER A 186 -2.48 -15.33 -0.69
CA SER A 186 -2.71 -16.51 0.15
C SER A 186 -4.20 -16.65 0.45
N ILE A 187 -4.80 -17.73 -0.05
CA ILE A 187 -6.23 -17.99 0.02
C ILE A 187 -6.47 -19.34 0.72
N TYR A 188 -7.50 -19.40 1.56
CA TYR A 188 -7.87 -20.58 2.34
C TYR A 188 -9.32 -20.94 2.09
N ALA A 189 -9.59 -22.20 1.77
CA ALA A 189 -10.93 -22.72 1.54
C ALA A 189 -11.55 -23.17 2.87
N THR A 190 -12.69 -22.59 3.24
CA THR A 190 -13.47 -23.05 4.39
C THR A 190 -14.78 -23.69 3.93
N ASN A 191 -15.16 -24.75 4.63
CA ASN A 191 -16.40 -25.49 4.39
C ASN A 191 -17.50 -25.16 5.41
N SER A 192 -17.20 -24.29 6.38
CA SER A 192 -18.13 -23.83 7.42
C SER A 192 -18.20 -22.30 7.46
N ALA A 193 -19.38 -21.77 7.77
CA ALA A 193 -19.53 -20.36 8.14
C ALA A 193 -19.28 -20.13 9.64
N ALA A 194 -19.44 -21.17 10.46
CA ALA A 194 -19.13 -21.11 11.89
C ALA A 194 -17.62 -21.11 12.12
N THR A 195 -17.17 -20.20 12.98
CA THR A 195 -15.77 -19.99 13.35
C THR A 195 -15.50 -20.55 14.74
N PRO A 196 -14.36 -21.22 15.00
CA PRO A 196 -14.02 -21.66 16.36
C PRO A 196 -13.81 -20.50 17.32
N MET A 197 -13.26 -19.38 16.83
CA MET A 197 -13.04 -18.16 17.60
C MET A 197 -13.33 -16.93 16.73
N GLY A 198 -13.89 -15.89 17.34
CA GLY A 198 -14.22 -14.63 16.68
C GLY A 198 -15.61 -14.64 16.05
N PRO A 199 -15.92 -13.67 15.18
CA PRO A 199 -17.22 -13.60 14.51
C PRO A 199 -17.36 -14.61 13.39
N ASP A 200 -18.55 -15.21 13.30
CA ASP A 200 -18.93 -16.10 12.20
C ASP A 200 -18.96 -15.40 10.83
N LEU A 201 -18.71 -16.20 9.79
CA LEU A 201 -18.74 -15.74 8.41
C LEU A 201 -20.19 -15.40 7.99
N GLY A 202 -20.38 -14.23 7.41
CA GLY A 202 -21.66 -13.63 7.07
C GLY A 202 -22.24 -12.71 8.16
N GLY A 203 -21.60 -12.60 9.33
CA GLY A 203 -22.06 -11.77 10.45
C GLY A 203 -21.84 -10.26 10.27
N ALA A 204 -22.26 -9.48 11.28
CA ALA A 204 -22.23 -8.01 11.27
C ALA A 204 -20.82 -7.39 11.14
N PHE A 205 -19.78 -8.13 11.48
CA PHE A 205 -18.37 -7.69 11.40
C PHE A 205 -17.75 -7.93 10.00
N GLN A 206 -18.59 -8.16 8.99
CA GLN A 206 -18.20 -8.48 7.62
C GLN A 206 -18.96 -7.62 6.61
N GLY A 207 -18.55 -6.35 6.53
CA GLY A 207 -19.13 -5.37 5.62
C GLY A 207 -18.87 -5.74 4.15
N VAL A 208 -19.88 -5.57 3.30
CA VAL A 208 -19.77 -5.82 1.85
C VAL A 208 -18.89 -4.75 1.22
N LEU A 209 -17.89 -5.18 0.46
CA LEU A 209 -17.01 -4.28 -0.27
C LEU A 209 -17.65 -3.85 -1.58
N GLN A 210 -17.56 -2.54 -1.86
CA GLN A 210 -18.07 -1.95 -3.09
C GLN A 210 -16.94 -1.85 -4.12
N LYS A 211 -17.27 -2.12 -5.39
CA LYS A 211 -16.31 -1.96 -6.49
C LYS A 211 -15.91 -0.48 -6.65
N PRO A 212 -14.63 -0.12 -6.56
CA PRO A 212 -14.21 1.25 -6.78
C PRO A 212 -14.34 1.62 -8.27
N LYS A 213 -14.97 2.76 -8.54
CA LYS A 213 -15.02 3.47 -9.82
C LYS A 213 -14.24 4.76 -9.60
N VAL A 214 -12.98 4.75 -10.02
CA VAL A 214 -11.98 5.75 -9.63
C VAL A 214 -11.85 6.83 -10.70
N ALA A 215 -11.89 8.09 -10.26
CA ALA A 215 -11.48 9.24 -11.04
C ALA A 215 -10.25 9.91 -10.42
N ILE A 216 -9.35 10.43 -11.26
CA ILE A 216 -8.20 11.24 -10.85
C ILE A 216 -8.35 12.61 -11.50
N PHE A 217 -8.22 13.69 -10.73
CA PHE A 217 -8.08 15.03 -11.31
C PHE A 217 -6.81 15.12 -12.15
N SER A 218 -6.94 15.73 -13.31
CA SER A 218 -5.88 15.82 -14.32
C SER A 218 -5.99 17.11 -15.12
N GLY A 219 -5.01 17.36 -15.98
CA GLY A 219 -4.97 18.52 -16.86
C GLY A 219 -4.43 19.76 -16.15
N GLU A 220 -4.85 20.92 -16.64
CA GLU A 220 -4.30 22.19 -16.17
C GLU A 220 -4.55 22.42 -14.67
N GLY A 221 -3.49 22.83 -13.96
CA GLY A 221 -3.49 22.97 -12.51
C GLY A 221 -3.00 21.72 -11.78
N THR A 222 -2.98 20.54 -12.40
CA THR A 222 -2.45 19.32 -11.77
C THR A 222 -0.97 19.09 -12.07
N SER A 223 -0.24 18.48 -11.14
CA SER A 223 1.12 17.99 -11.36
C SER A 223 1.07 16.71 -12.21
N SER A 224 1.65 16.75 -13.41
CA SER A 224 1.71 15.59 -14.31
C SER A 224 2.46 14.40 -13.69
N TYR A 225 3.48 14.67 -12.87
CA TYR A 225 4.19 13.64 -12.11
C TYR A 225 3.27 12.95 -11.11
N SER A 226 2.51 13.70 -10.32
CA SER A 226 1.62 13.13 -9.31
C SER A 226 0.45 12.37 -9.94
N VAL A 227 -0.14 12.91 -11.02
CA VAL A 227 -1.17 12.21 -11.81
C VAL A 227 -0.60 10.91 -12.40
N GLY A 228 0.58 10.98 -13.01
CA GLY A 228 1.25 9.84 -13.65
C GLY A 228 1.61 8.74 -12.66
N GLU A 229 2.10 9.09 -11.47
CA GLU A 229 2.43 8.16 -10.39
C GLU A 229 1.19 7.37 -9.94
N VAL A 230 0.11 8.07 -9.57
CA VAL A 230 -1.13 7.44 -9.12
C VAL A 230 -1.74 6.60 -10.24
N TRP A 231 -1.77 7.14 -11.47
CA TRP A 231 -2.32 6.42 -12.62
C TRP A 231 -1.55 5.14 -12.90
N HIS A 232 -0.21 5.19 -12.92
CA HIS A 232 0.65 4.04 -13.12
C HIS A 232 0.49 3.01 -11.99
N LEU A 233 0.42 3.43 -10.73
CA LEU A 233 0.19 2.52 -9.61
C LEU A 233 -1.15 1.79 -9.76
N LEU A 234 -2.25 2.53 -9.93
CA LEU A 234 -3.57 1.92 -9.96
C LEU A 234 -3.79 1.11 -11.23
N ASN A 235 -3.55 1.70 -12.40
CA ASN A 235 -3.87 1.08 -13.67
C ASN A 235 -2.85 0.03 -14.10
N HIS A 236 -1.56 0.39 -14.10
CA HIS A 236 -0.52 -0.50 -14.61
C HIS A 236 -0.07 -1.54 -13.58
N LYS A 237 0.15 -1.16 -12.32
CA LYS A 237 0.59 -2.11 -11.29
C LYS A 237 -0.56 -2.91 -10.68
N MET A 238 -1.66 -2.25 -10.35
CA MET A 238 -2.79 -2.88 -9.64
C MET A 238 -3.92 -3.33 -10.55
N GLY A 239 -3.90 -3.04 -11.86
CA GLY A 239 -4.95 -3.44 -12.79
C GLY A 239 -6.31 -2.77 -12.53
N ILE A 240 -6.33 -1.66 -11.77
CA ILE A 240 -7.54 -0.91 -11.43
C ILE A 240 -7.74 0.20 -12.48
N PRO A 241 -8.81 0.16 -13.28
CA PRO A 241 -9.11 1.21 -14.24
C PRO A 241 -9.42 2.52 -13.51
N VAL A 242 -8.81 3.60 -14.02
CA VAL A 242 -9.04 4.95 -13.52
C VAL A 242 -9.37 5.87 -14.69
N SER A 243 -10.23 6.85 -14.46
CA SER A 243 -10.56 7.87 -15.45
C SER A 243 -9.90 9.20 -15.09
N LEU A 244 -9.24 9.80 -16.08
CA LEU A 244 -8.66 11.14 -15.94
C LEU A 244 -9.76 12.19 -16.17
N LEU A 245 -10.13 12.89 -15.10
CA LEU A 245 -11.09 14.00 -15.17
C LEU A 245 -10.32 15.31 -15.25
N ASN A 246 -10.58 16.12 -16.28
CA ASN A 246 -10.00 17.46 -16.36
C ASN A 246 -10.56 18.32 -15.23
N ALA A 247 -9.70 18.75 -14.31
CA ALA A 247 -10.10 19.52 -13.13
C ALA A 247 -10.91 20.77 -13.51
N LYS A 248 -10.47 21.53 -14.52
CA LYS A 248 -11.16 22.76 -14.97
C LYS A 248 -12.54 22.54 -15.60
N LYS A 249 -12.87 21.31 -15.99
CA LYS A 249 -14.15 20.96 -16.65
C LYS A 249 -14.98 20.01 -15.79
N LEU A 250 -14.80 20.10 -14.47
CA LEU A 250 -15.61 19.37 -13.51
C LEU A 250 -17.07 19.79 -13.65
N ASN A 251 -17.96 18.81 -13.55
CA ASN A 251 -19.37 19.06 -13.30
C ASN A 251 -19.95 17.88 -12.53
N ALA A 252 -21.06 18.11 -11.82
CA ALA A 252 -21.67 17.11 -10.95
C ALA A 252 -22.06 15.82 -11.70
N ALA A 253 -22.54 15.95 -12.95
CA ALA A 253 -22.96 14.81 -13.77
C ALA A 253 -21.80 13.91 -14.23
N LYS A 254 -20.60 14.46 -14.40
CA LYS A 254 -19.38 13.68 -14.65
C LYS A 254 -18.91 13.00 -13.37
N LEU A 255 -18.91 13.73 -12.25
CA LEU A 255 -18.42 13.22 -10.96
C LEU A 255 -19.30 12.08 -10.43
N SER A 256 -20.62 12.13 -10.63
CA SER A 256 -21.57 11.12 -10.17
C SER A 256 -21.38 9.72 -10.76
N LYS A 257 -20.58 9.57 -11.83
CA LYS A 257 -20.23 8.27 -12.43
C LYS A 257 -19.21 7.49 -11.60
N TYR A 258 -18.56 8.15 -10.63
CA TYR A 258 -17.46 7.63 -9.83
C TYR A 258 -17.84 7.62 -8.34
N ASN A 259 -17.31 6.67 -7.58
CA ASN A 259 -17.45 6.61 -6.12
C ASN A 259 -16.13 6.88 -5.39
N THR A 260 -15.02 7.01 -6.12
CA THR A 260 -13.72 7.43 -5.58
C THR A 260 -13.13 8.55 -6.43
N LEU A 261 -12.69 9.61 -5.78
CA LEU A 261 -12.04 10.76 -6.42
C LEU A 261 -10.66 10.96 -5.79
N ILE A 262 -9.63 10.99 -6.63
CA ILE A 262 -8.27 11.31 -6.24
C ILE A 262 -7.93 12.73 -6.69
N ILE A 263 -7.53 13.57 -5.74
CA ILE A 263 -7.03 14.92 -5.96
C ILE A 263 -5.51 14.91 -5.71
N PRO A 264 -4.70 14.75 -6.76
CA PRO A 264 -3.25 14.71 -6.64
C PRO A 264 -2.67 16.11 -6.35
N ASP A 265 -1.35 16.18 -6.31
CA ASP A 265 -0.63 17.44 -6.22
C ASP A 265 -1.00 18.40 -7.35
N GLY A 266 -1.17 19.68 -7.03
CA GLY A 266 -1.56 20.69 -7.99
C GLY A 266 -2.08 22.01 -7.38
N ASN A 267 -2.22 23.00 -8.25
CA ASN A 267 -2.90 24.24 -7.98
C ASN A 267 -4.32 24.24 -8.58
N TYR A 268 -5.31 24.14 -7.69
CA TYR A 268 -6.73 24.12 -8.04
C TYR A 268 -7.43 25.47 -7.77
N ALA A 269 -6.71 26.59 -7.91
CA ALA A 269 -7.28 27.93 -7.71
C ALA A 269 -8.46 28.25 -8.66
N ASN A 270 -8.48 27.61 -9.84
CA ASN A 270 -9.51 27.79 -10.85
C ASN A 270 -10.83 27.07 -10.55
N LEU A 271 -10.88 26.21 -9.52
CA LEU A 271 -12.12 25.57 -9.08
C LEU A 271 -12.94 26.55 -8.22
N ASP A 272 -14.15 26.83 -8.69
CA ASP A 272 -15.03 27.82 -8.10
C ASP A 272 -15.84 27.26 -6.92
N SER A 273 -16.75 28.08 -6.38
CA SER A 273 -17.62 27.67 -5.27
C SER A 273 -18.62 26.57 -5.64
N ASN A 274 -19.06 26.51 -6.90
CA ASN A 274 -19.99 25.50 -7.39
C ASN A 274 -19.28 24.14 -7.53
N ASP A 275 -18.05 24.12 -8.02
CA ASP A 275 -17.22 22.91 -8.10
C ASP A 275 -16.98 22.32 -6.71
N VAL A 276 -16.61 23.18 -5.75
CA VAL A 276 -16.40 22.78 -4.35
C VAL A 276 -17.69 22.24 -3.73
N LEU A 277 -18.83 22.88 -4.01
CA LEU A 277 -20.14 22.40 -3.53
C LEU A 277 -20.49 21.04 -4.14
N ALA A 278 -20.23 20.83 -5.43
CA ALA A 278 -20.46 19.55 -6.10
C ALA A 278 -19.63 18.42 -5.46
N ILE A 279 -18.35 18.67 -5.17
CA ILE A 279 -17.49 17.70 -4.46
C ILE A 279 -18.03 17.41 -3.06
N LYS A 280 -18.40 18.45 -2.29
CA LYS A 280 -18.96 18.27 -0.93
C LYS A 280 -20.25 17.44 -0.95
N THR A 281 -21.16 17.73 -1.87
CA THR A 281 -22.41 16.97 -2.03
C THR A 281 -22.12 15.53 -2.42
N TRP A 282 -21.17 15.29 -3.33
CA TRP A 282 -20.75 13.95 -3.72
C TRP A 282 -20.15 13.15 -2.55
N ILE A 283 -19.32 13.76 -1.71
CA ILE A 283 -18.80 13.13 -0.49
C ILE A 283 -19.94 12.78 0.47
N LYS A 284 -20.88 13.71 0.72
CA LYS A 284 -22.06 13.47 1.57
C LYS A 284 -22.92 12.30 1.07
N ASN A 285 -22.92 12.05 -0.23
CA ASN A 285 -23.62 10.93 -0.85
C ASN A 285 -22.80 9.61 -0.86
N GLY A 286 -21.73 9.52 -0.06
CA GLY A 286 -20.92 8.31 0.10
C GLY A 286 -19.67 8.24 -0.78
N GLY A 287 -19.30 9.32 -1.46
CA GLY A 287 -18.07 9.38 -2.26
C GLY A 287 -16.81 9.36 -1.39
N THR A 288 -15.80 8.56 -1.79
CA THR A 288 -14.50 8.50 -1.12
C THR A 288 -13.51 9.48 -1.74
N LEU A 289 -13.11 10.50 -0.99
CA LEU A 289 -12.10 11.46 -1.40
C LEU A 289 -10.71 11.04 -0.91
N ILE A 290 -9.74 10.98 -1.82
CA ILE A 290 -8.33 10.79 -1.51
C ILE A 290 -7.58 12.02 -2.04
N ALA A 291 -6.83 12.70 -1.18
CA ALA A 291 -6.05 13.86 -1.60
C ALA A 291 -4.61 13.73 -1.13
N THR A 292 -3.66 14.10 -2.00
CA THR A 292 -2.22 14.01 -1.71
C THR A 292 -1.54 15.36 -1.87
N GLN A 293 -0.44 15.57 -1.14
CA GLN A 293 0.44 16.75 -1.24
C GLN A 293 -0.36 18.08 -1.22
N THR A 294 -0.17 18.98 -2.20
CA THR A 294 -0.89 20.25 -2.22
C THR A 294 -2.40 20.10 -2.52
N GLY A 295 -2.83 18.96 -3.06
CA GLY A 295 -4.24 18.59 -3.16
C GLY A 295 -4.90 18.50 -1.79
N SER A 296 -4.25 17.86 -0.80
CA SER A 296 -4.73 17.81 0.59
C SER A 296 -4.85 19.21 1.19
N LYS A 297 -3.85 20.07 0.94
CA LYS A 297 -3.89 21.48 1.37
C LYS A 297 -5.08 22.24 0.78
N TRP A 298 -5.37 22.03 -0.50
CA TRP A 298 -6.53 22.65 -1.16
C TRP A 298 -7.86 22.19 -0.57
N VAL A 299 -8.02 20.88 -0.33
CA VAL A 299 -9.22 20.27 0.29
C VAL A 299 -9.52 20.92 1.65
N VAL A 300 -8.49 21.09 2.49
CA VAL A 300 -8.62 21.74 3.80
C VAL A 300 -8.95 23.23 3.66
N ASN A 301 -8.24 23.97 2.81
CA ASN A 301 -8.47 25.41 2.61
C ASN A 301 -9.89 25.73 2.09
N LYS A 302 -10.47 24.86 1.25
CA LYS A 302 -11.84 24.98 0.74
C LYS A 302 -12.91 24.44 1.70
N LYS A 303 -12.50 24.01 2.91
CA LYS A 303 -13.36 23.42 3.94
C LYS A 303 -14.16 22.22 3.42
N ILE A 304 -13.55 21.42 2.54
CA ILE A 304 -14.12 20.15 2.08
C ILE A 304 -13.98 19.11 3.19
N LEU A 305 -12.85 19.15 3.90
CA LEU A 305 -12.60 18.44 5.15
C LEU A 305 -12.30 19.47 6.25
N ASP A 306 -12.78 19.22 7.47
CA ASP A 306 -12.53 20.08 8.63
C ASP A 306 -11.27 19.64 9.36
N GLU A 307 -10.12 20.09 8.85
CA GLU A 307 -8.80 19.80 9.41
C GLU A 307 -7.97 21.07 9.53
N LYS A 308 -6.89 21.02 10.31
CA LYS A 308 -5.99 22.16 10.49
C LYS A 308 -4.64 21.92 9.84
N LEU A 309 -4.25 22.82 8.95
CA LEU A 309 -2.91 22.82 8.39
C LEU A 309 -1.90 23.29 9.43
N LYS A 310 -0.92 22.45 9.72
CA LYS A 310 0.25 22.84 10.50
C LYS A 310 1.06 23.84 9.68
N LYS A 311 1.23 25.06 10.21
CA LYS A 311 2.09 26.07 9.58
C LYS A 311 3.55 25.72 9.87
N GLY A 312 4.40 25.79 8.86
CA GLY A 312 5.84 25.78 9.05
C GLY A 312 6.28 27.05 9.78
N ILE A 313 7.32 26.95 10.60
CA ILE A 313 8.03 28.11 11.13
C ILE A 313 8.75 28.74 9.93
N LYS A 314 8.48 30.02 9.67
CA LYS A 314 9.22 30.80 8.68
C LYS A 314 10.24 31.63 9.43
N ASP A 315 11.52 31.35 9.23
CA ASP A 315 12.53 32.26 9.75
C ASP A 315 12.61 33.46 8.82
N THR A 316 12.22 34.62 9.32
CA THR A 316 12.52 35.91 8.70
C THR A 316 13.92 36.30 9.13
N LEU A 317 14.91 35.90 8.34
CA LEU A 317 16.32 36.20 8.61
C LEU A 317 16.75 37.39 7.76
N ASP A 318 17.35 38.40 8.39
CA ASP A 318 18.07 39.47 7.71
C ASP A 318 19.43 38.91 7.28
N ILE A 319 19.53 38.50 6.01
CA ILE A 319 20.68 37.76 5.49
C ILE A 319 21.21 38.38 4.20
N PRO A 320 22.53 38.32 3.97
CA PRO A 320 23.12 38.64 2.69
C PRO A 320 22.49 37.84 1.53
N TYR A 321 22.35 38.45 0.35
CA TYR A 321 21.68 37.84 -0.80
C TYR A 321 22.32 36.52 -1.24
N ASP A 322 23.63 36.39 -1.14
CA ASP A 322 24.40 35.17 -1.45
C ASP A 322 24.07 33.99 -0.51
N GLN A 323 23.53 34.28 0.68
CA GLN A 323 23.11 33.27 1.66
C GLN A 323 21.64 32.85 1.51
N VAL A 324 20.85 33.57 0.70
CA VAL A 324 19.42 33.28 0.51
C VAL A 324 19.16 31.84 0.04
N PRO A 325 19.88 31.29 -0.95
CA PRO A 325 19.68 29.89 -1.36
C PRO A 325 19.94 28.90 -0.22
N ALA A 326 20.98 29.14 0.58
CA ALA A 326 21.36 28.27 1.69
C ALA A 326 20.30 28.24 2.79
N VAL A 327 19.87 29.42 3.23
CA VAL A 327 18.89 29.58 4.30
C VAL A 327 17.50 29.08 3.87
N THR A 328 17.07 29.42 2.65
CA THR A 328 15.74 28.98 2.18
C THR A 328 15.69 27.49 1.87
N GLY A 329 16.81 26.89 1.43
CA GLY A 329 16.95 25.45 1.26
C GLY A 329 16.86 24.71 2.59
N ALA A 330 17.53 25.21 3.63
CA ALA A 330 17.50 24.64 4.99
C ALA A 330 16.09 24.56 5.60
N GLN A 331 15.17 25.42 5.17
CA GLN A 331 13.77 25.42 5.62
C GLN A 331 12.90 24.38 4.91
N ARG A 332 13.44 23.62 3.95
CA ARG A 332 12.74 22.57 3.23
C ARG A 332 13.26 21.21 3.66
N ILE A 333 12.34 20.29 3.93
CA ILE A 333 12.67 18.87 4.08
C ILE A 333 12.24 18.18 2.79
N GLY A 334 13.18 17.98 1.87
CA GLY A 334 12.97 17.15 0.69
C GLY A 334 12.94 15.68 1.11
N GLY A 335 11.92 14.92 0.71
CA GLY A 335 11.75 13.48 0.98
C GLY A 335 11.90 13.04 2.44
N ALA A 336 10.81 12.74 3.15
CA ALA A 336 10.82 12.26 4.53
C ALA A 336 10.11 10.91 4.66
N ILE A 337 10.56 10.08 5.59
CA ILE A 337 9.88 8.85 5.99
C ILE A 337 9.45 9.00 7.44
N PHE A 338 8.16 8.78 7.70
CA PHE A 338 7.57 8.85 9.03
C PHE A 338 7.15 7.46 9.48
N GLU A 339 7.47 7.11 10.73
CA GLU A 339 6.80 6.00 11.41
C GLU A 339 5.44 6.52 11.89
N ILE A 340 4.37 5.87 11.40
CA ILE A 340 3.00 6.24 11.72
C ILE A 340 2.29 5.03 12.30
N VAL A 341 1.46 5.28 13.32
CA VAL A 341 0.46 4.32 13.79
C VAL A 341 -0.87 4.82 13.26
N LEU A 342 -1.45 4.07 12.32
CA LEU A 342 -2.74 4.39 11.70
C LEU A 342 -3.80 3.48 12.32
N ASP A 343 -4.87 4.10 12.83
CA ASP A 343 -6.04 3.45 13.43
C ASP A 343 -5.73 2.44 14.57
N ASN A 344 -5.76 2.93 15.81
CA ASN A 344 -5.65 2.12 17.05
C ASN A 344 -6.72 1.02 17.14
#